data_AF-A0A820SGM5-F1
#
_entry.id   AF-A0A820SGM5-F1
#
_cell.length_a   1.000
_cell.length_b   1.000
_cell.length_c   1.000
_cell.angle_alpha   90.00
_cell.angle_beta   90.00
_cell.angle_gamma   90.00
#
_symmetry.space_group_name_H-M   'P 1'
#
loop_
_entity.id
_entity.type
_entity.pdbx_description
1 polymer ?
#
loop_
_entity_poly.entity_id
_entity_poly.type
_entity_poly.pdbx_seq_one_letter_code
_entity_poly.pdbx_strand_id
1 'polypeptide(L)' 'NFFKELLIGNPKKAEEKLKWKPKITFEALVKEMVAADIELMRKNPTA' A
#
# COMPACT_ATOMS: atom_id res chain seq x y z
N ASN A 1 -25.99 -14.11 3.34
CA ASN A 1 -24.64 -14.69 3.61
C ASN A 1 -23.54 -13.88 2.92
N PHE A 2 -23.40 -12.59 3.25
CA PHE A 2 -22.53 -11.63 2.55
C PHE A 2 -21.27 -11.23 3.36
N PHE A 3 -20.77 -12.11 4.24
CA PHE A 3 -19.42 -11.95 4.80
C PHE A 3 -18.39 -12.45 3.78
N LYS A 4 -18.20 -11.66 2.72
CA LYS A 4 -17.16 -11.84 1.72
C LYS A 4 -15.81 -11.87 2.44
N GLU A 5 -15.02 -12.90 2.18
CA GLU A 5 -13.76 -13.23 2.84
C GLU A 5 -12.86 -12.00 3.00
N LEU A 6 -12.74 -11.50 4.23
CA LEU A 6 -11.88 -10.37 4.57
C LEU A 6 -10.48 -10.90 4.89
N LEU A 7 -9.47 -10.48 4.11
CA LEU A 7 -8.07 -10.84 4.35
C LEU A 7 -7.41 -9.82 5.28
N ILE A 8 -7.41 -10.09 6.60
CA ILE A 8 -6.72 -9.27 7.61
C ILE A 8 -5.55 -10.03 8.22
N GLY A 9 -4.35 -9.54 7.99
CA GLY A 9 -3.14 -10.05 8.66
C GLY A 9 -2.92 -9.43 10.04
N ASN A 10 -2.33 -10.19 10.97
CA ASN A 10 -1.90 -9.69 12.28
C ASN A 10 -0.34 -9.66 12.36
N PRO A 11 0.30 -8.48 12.35
CA PRO A 11 1.75 -8.34 12.36
C PRO A 11 2.41 -8.37 13.76
N LYS A 12 1.66 -8.61 14.84
CA LYS A 12 2.13 -8.47 16.24
C LYS A 12 3.48 -9.14 16.53
N LYS A 13 3.72 -10.35 16.00
CA LYS A 13 4.99 -11.08 16.18
C LYS A 13 6.20 -10.31 15.62
N ALA A 14 6.04 -9.65 14.47
CA ALA A 14 7.10 -8.85 13.85
C ALA A 14 7.35 -7.55 14.64
N GLU A 15 6.28 -6.92 15.13
CA GLU A 15 6.40 -5.74 16.00
C GLU A 15 7.17 -6.06 17.30
N GLU A 16 6.85 -7.17 17.95
CA GLU A 16 7.47 -7.53 19.23
C GLU A 16 8.95 -7.89 19.09
N LYS A 17 9.26 -8.78 18.14
CA LYS A 17 10.60 -9.38 17.99
C LYS A 17 11.54 -8.55 17.13
N LEU A 18 11.02 -7.90 16.09
CA LEU A 18 11.83 -7.17 15.11
C LEU A 18 11.70 -5.66 15.24
N LYS A 19 10.78 -5.17 16.10
CA LYS A 19 10.40 -3.75 16.17
C LYS A 19 9.95 -3.20 14.82
N TRP A 20 9.49 -4.08 13.93
CA TRP A 20 9.01 -3.72 12.61
C TRP A 20 7.61 -3.11 12.71
N LYS A 21 7.36 -2.02 12.00
CA LYS A 21 6.03 -1.42 11.82
C LYS A 21 5.90 -0.93 10.37
N PRO A 22 4.69 -0.98 9.78
CA PRO A 22 4.47 -0.38 8.46
C PRO A 22 4.73 1.13 8.53
N LYS A 23 5.45 1.66 7.54
CA LYS A 23 5.81 3.08 7.47
C LYS A 23 4.86 3.90 6.61
N ILE A 24 4.14 3.25 5.70
CA ILE A 24 3.26 3.87 4.71
C ILE A 24 1.83 3.42 4.98
N THR A 25 0.89 4.38 5.02
CA THR A 25 -0.55 4.10 5.11
C THR A 25 -1.11 3.76 3.73
N PHE A 26 -2.30 3.18 3.69
CA PHE A 26 -2.96 2.88 2.43
C PHE A 26 -3.16 4.14 1.56
N GLU A 27 -3.62 5.25 2.16
CA GLU A 27 -3.85 6.51 1.44
C GLU A 27 -2.55 7.13 0.94
N ALA A 28 -1.46 7.02 1.72
CA ALA A 28 -0.15 7.51 1.31
C ALA A 28 0.37 6.71 0.10
N LEU A 29 0.23 5.38 0.13
CA LEU A 29 0.59 4.51 -0.99
C LEU A 29 -0.19 4.87 -2.26
N VAL A 30 -1.51 5.05 -2.16
CA VAL A 30 -2.35 5.45 -3.31
C VAL A 30 -1.88 6.78 -3.89
N LYS A 31 -1.60 7.79 -3.04
CA LYS A 31 -1.12 9.10 -3.49
C LYS A 31 0.24 9.00 -4.19
N GLU A 32 1.17 8.22 -3.65
CA GLU A 32 2.50 8.03 -4.23
C GLU A 32 2.41 7.37 -5.61
N MET A 33 1.63 6.29 -5.73
CA MET A 33 1.43 5.58 -7.00
C MET A 33 0.79 6.48 -8.07
N VAL A 34 -0.30 7.18 -7.74
CA VAL A 34 -0.98 8.07 -8.69
C VAL A 34 -0.08 9.22 -9.13
N ALA A 35 0.70 9.79 -8.21
CA ALA A 35 1.63 10.85 -8.56
C ALA A 35 2.72 10.35 -9.53
N ALA A 36 3.26 9.15 -9.29
CA ALA A 36 4.22 8.52 -10.17
C ALA A 36 3.65 8.24 -11.56
N ASP A 37 2.42 7.71 -11.66
CA ASP A 37 1.76 7.45 -12.93
C ASP A 37 1.48 8.74 -13.71
N ILE A 38 1.05 9.81 -13.03
CA ILE A 38 0.88 11.13 -13.66
C ILE A 38 2.21 11.64 -14.23
N GLU A 39 3.31 11.50 -13.50
CA GLU A 39 4.63 11.90 -13.98
C GLU A 39 5.08 11.06 -15.18
N LEU A 40 4.89 9.74 -15.12
CA LEU A 40 5.21 8.82 -16.20
C LEU A 40 4.44 9.17 -17.47
N MET A 41 3.12 9.33 -17.38
CA MET A 41 2.25 9.62 -18.52
C MET A 41 2.51 11.01 -19.11
N ARG A 42 2.95 11.98 -18.31
CA ARG A 42 3.41 13.29 -18.84
C ARG A 42 4.67 13.17 -19.69
N LYS A 43 5.57 12.25 -19.35
CA LYS A 43 6.86 12.04 -20.05
C LYS A 43 6.73 11.11 -21.25
N ASN A 44 5.95 10.04 -21.12
CA ASN A 44 5.71 9.04 -22.13
C ASN A 44 4.25 8.58 -22.08
N PRO A 45 3.35 9.19 -22.87
CA PRO A 45 1.92 8.88 -22.87
C PRO A 45 1.57 7.46 -23.34
N THR A 46 2.54 6.70 -23.86
CA THR A 46 2.38 5.32 -24.33
C THR A 46 3.29 4.35 -23.58
N ALA A 47 3.73 4.71 -22.37
CA ALA A 47 4.55 3.84 -21.52
C ALA A 47 3.81 2.57 -21.09
#